data_AF-A0A6N2SFV2-F1
#
_entry.id   AF-A0A6N2SFV2-F1
#
_cell.length_a   1.000
_cell.length_b   1.000
_cell.length_c   1.000
_cell.angle_alpha   90.00
_cell.angle_beta   90.00
_cell.angle_gamma   90.00
#
_symmetry.space_group_name_H-M   'P 1'
#
loop_
_entity.id
_entity.type
_entity.pdbx_description
1 polymer ?
#
loop_
_entity_poly.entity_id
_entity_poly.type
_entity_poly.pdbx_seq_one_letter_code
_entity_poly.pdbx_strand_id
1 'polypeptide(L)'
;MNHGIGLGGNYAFNYNSNALTISNPKKGAFVKTNKGFKIKLTTPKTKKAFNISPTYHDLAMWAYIIKNDGKNKEFTTTDRSLDFEMITSDKVLKLRLRNADTKDSTLENIDITSSGVIVQGTKIGDIYKPNQWREVSIIALAVGDIDASGVVNFIFTNQVITILIKGTRAVIFSYRPAYNYTESKVYKTSIFTSQNGKEVRYSLADGFKKKVSFSVTSKEIESGVAEILSFAMQRYCLVPLWNSTAISKTSGMLNVLTCDTTLKEFDKYLVVWRSFKDYEFAKILNLSDDKIIIDKQVSINTGDFIIPLLKSTPKQSLNYSVLTSEVKSYELEFMELL
;
A
#
# COMPACT_ATOMS: atom_id res chain seq x y z
N MET A 1 45.19 -10.04 -33.79
CA MET A 1 45.51 -8.61 -33.69
C MET A 1 44.77 -8.05 -32.49
N ASN A 2 45.44 -7.15 -31.77
CA ASN A 2 45.18 -6.79 -30.38
C ASN A 2 44.51 -5.39 -30.31
N HIS A 3 43.91 -5.08 -29.15
CA HIS A 3 43.35 -3.79 -28.67
C HIS A 3 41.88 -3.51 -29.01
N GLY A 4 40.99 -3.12 -28.08
CA GLY A 4 41.08 -2.88 -26.64
C GLY A 4 39.87 -2.05 -26.13
N ILE A 5 39.49 -2.28 -24.86
CA ILE A 5 38.80 -1.35 -23.92
C ILE A 5 37.34 -0.99 -24.30
N GLY A 6 36.27 -1.26 -23.52
CA GLY A 6 36.07 -1.28 -22.07
C GLY A 6 35.13 -0.13 -21.70
N LEU A 7 34.02 -0.39 -20.99
CA LEU A 7 33.41 0.47 -19.93
C LEU A 7 32.01 -0.04 -19.54
N GLY A 8 31.83 -0.31 -18.26
CA GLY A 8 30.57 -0.67 -17.64
C GLY A 8 29.62 0.52 -17.46
N GLY A 9 28.32 0.25 -17.56
CA GLY A 9 27.26 1.18 -17.23
C GLY A 9 26.65 0.83 -15.86
N ASN A 10 27.08 1.57 -14.84
CA ASN A 10 26.38 1.69 -13.57
C ASN A 10 25.08 2.48 -13.82
N TYR A 11 23.92 1.84 -13.68
CA TYR A 11 22.65 2.54 -13.59
C TYR A 11 22.43 3.03 -12.15
N ALA A 12 22.84 4.28 -11.91
CA ALA A 12 22.48 5.01 -10.70
C ALA A 12 21.07 5.60 -10.87
N PHE A 13 20.11 5.09 -10.10
CA PHE A 13 18.81 5.71 -9.90
C PHE A 13 18.99 7.00 -9.08
N ASN A 14 18.72 8.14 -9.70
CA ASN A 14 18.70 9.45 -9.05
C ASN A 14 17.25 9.81 -8.71
N TYR A 15 16.86 9.68 -7.44
CA TYR A 15 15.75 10.42 -6.86
C TYR A 15 16.33 11.44 -5.90
N ASN A 16 16.27 12.73 -6.27
CA ASN A 16 16.33 13.85 -5.34
C ASN A 16 15.78 15.09 -6.03
N SER A 17 14.46 15.25 -5.97
CA SER A 17 13.79 16.53 -6.16
C SER A 17 13.91 17.34 -4.86
N ASN A 18 15.03 18.04 -4.69
CA ASN A 18 15.08 19.21 -3.81
C ASN A 18 15.16 20.44 -4.70
N ALA A 19 13.99 21.06 -4.91
CA ALA A 19 13.86 22.36 -5.54
C ALA A 19 14.58 23.41 -4.68
N LEU A 20 15.84 23.69 -5.02
CA LEU A 20 16.55 24.88 -4.57
C LEU A 20 16.29 25.99 -5.58
N THR A 21 15.30 26.83 -5.27
CA THR A 21 15.12 28.15 -5.87
C THR A 21 16.40 28.98 -5.69
N ILE A 22 17.10 29.26 -6.78
CA ILE A 22 18.10 30.32 -6.87
C ILE A 22 17.74 31.19 -8.08
N SER A 23 17.32 32.44 -7.83
CA SER A 23 17.90 33.65 -8.42
C SER A 23 16.93 34.83 -8.43
N ASN A 24 17.22 35.86 -7.62
CA ASN A 24 17.38 37.22 -8.12
C ASN A 24 17.84 38.18 -7.00
N PRO A 25 19.02 38.80 -7.15
CA PRO A 25 19.16 40.19 -6.76
C PRO A 25 19.86 40.98 -7.87
N LYS A 26 19.10 41.72 -8.68
CA LYS A 26 19.64 42.77 -9.53
C LYS A 26 18.77 44.02 -9.44
N LYS A 27 19.10 44.89 -8.47
CA LYS A 27 19.01 46.35 -8.59
C LYS A 27 20.10 46.98 -7.71
N GLY A 28 21.35 46.89 -8.17
CA GLY A 28 22.42 47.75 -7.68
C GLY A 28 22.31 49.10 -8.38
N ALA A 29 21.90 50.14 -7.64
CA ALA A 29 22.02 51.52 -8.07
C ALA A 29 23.49 51.93 -7.93
N PHE A 30 24.10 52.35 -9.04
CA PHE A 30 25.40 53.01 -9.00
C PHE A 30 25.23 54.46 -8.54
N VAL A 31 25.83 54.80 -7.42
CA VAL A 31 26.10 56.20 -7.05
C VAL A 31 27.61 56.34 -6.88
N LYS A 32 28.21 57.14 -7.76
CA LYS A 32 29.61 57.55 -7.71
C LYS A 32 29.68 58.81 -6.85
N THR A 33 30.36 58.76 -5.70
CA THR A 33 30.96 59.96 -5.11
C THR A 33 32.33 59.64 -4.51
N ASN A 34 33.26 60.53 -4.80
CA ASN A 34 34.67 60.48 -4.45
C ASN A 34 34.90 60.68 -2.94
N LYS A 35 36.04 60.14 -2.47
CA LYS A 35 36.73 60.36 -1.19
C LYS A 35 36.40 59.37 -0.07
N GLY A 36 37.28 58.37 0.03
CA GLY A 36 37.87 57.83 1.26
C GLY A 36 36.95 57.40 2.39
N PHE A 37 36.70 56.09 2.49
CA PHE A 37 36.41 55.45 3.77
C PHE A 37 36.99 54.02 3.81
N LYS A 38 37.76 53.74 4.86
CA LYS A 38 38.29 52.41 5.18
C LYS A 38 37.12 51.46 5.49
N ILE A 39 36.97 50.39 4.72
CA ILE A 39 36.06 49.30 5.06
C ILE A 39 36.82 48.31 5.95
N LYS A 40 36.38 48.21 7.20
CA LYS A 40 36.77 47.14 8.14
C LYS A 40 36.14 45.85 7.60
N LEU A 41 36.94 44.96 7.00
CA LEU A 41 36.50 43.60 6.71
C LEU A 41 36.34 42.85 8.03
N THR A 42 35.13 42.88 8.59
CA THR A 42 34.70 41.85 9.53
C THR A 42 34.55 40.56 8.73
N THR A 43 35.57 39.71 8.79
CA THR A 43 35.47 38.31 8.36
C THR A 43 34.30 37.69 9.11
N PRO A 44 33.26 37.17 8.44
CA PRO A 44 32.31 36.31 9.10
C PRO A 44 33.12 35.11 9.59
N LYS A 45 33.05 34.79 10.87
CA LYS A 45 33.43 33.46 11.35
C LYS A 45 32.47 32.47 10.69
N THR A 46 32.79 32.03 9.48
CA THR A 46 32.23 30.81 8.92
C THR A 46 32.69 29.69 9.85
N LYS A 47 31.83 29.33 10.81
CA LYS A 47 31.89 28.03 11.47
C LYS A 47 32.04 27.03 10.33
N LYS A 48 33.16 26.31 10.29
CA LYS A 48 33.31 25.14 9.44
C LYS A 48 32.10 24.25 9.73
N ALA A 49 31.14 24.23 8.83
CA ALA A 49 30.15 23.17 8.82
C ALA A 49 30.96 21.90 8.56
N PHE A 50 31.11 21.09 9.60
CA PHE A 50 31.61 19.73 9.47
C PHE A 50 30.62 18.99 8.58
N ASN A 51 30.87 18.98 7.28
CA ASN A 51 30.34 17.96 6.39
C ASN A 51 31.11 16.67 6.69
N ILE A 52 30.70 15.98 7.75
CA ILE A 52 30.94 14.55 7.88
C ILE A 52 29.69 13.93 7.26
N SER A 53 29.77 13.56 5.98
CA SER A 53 28.92 12.49 5.49
C SER A 53 29.26 11.28 6.36
N PRO A 54 28.35 10.76 7.20
CA PRO A 54 28.66 9.54 7.93
C PRO A 54 28.86 8.47 6.87
N THR A 55 30.09 7.98 6.75
CA THR A 55 30.32 6.66 6.20
C THR A 55 29.38 5.72 6.95
N TYR A 56 28.65 4.87 6.23
CA TYR A 56 27.57 4.01 6.74
C TYR A 56 27.97 3.10 7.93
N HIS A 57 29.26 3.11 8.30
CA HIS A 57 29.89 2.40 9.39
C HIS A 57 29.96 3.15 10.73
N ASP A 58 29.54 4.43 10.81
CA ASP A 58 29.63 5.26 12.04
C ASP A 58 28.31 5.34 12.84
N LEU A 59 27.32 4.49 12.55
CA LEU A 59 26.05 4.46 13.28
C LEU A 59 26.08 3.38 14.38
N ALA A 60 25.65 3.73 15.59
CA ALA A 60 25.69 2.88 16.78
C ALA A 60 24.78 1.64 16.66
N MET A 61 23.58 1.79 16.13
CA MET A 61 22.60 0.72 15.96
C MET A 61 22.46 0.32 14.49
N TRP A 62 22.44 -0.99 14.26
CA TRP A 62 22.32 -1.60 12.93
C TRP A 62 21.12 -2.52 12.87
N ALA A 63 20.42 -2.52 11.74
CA ALA A 63 19.34 -3.45 11.46
C ALA A 63 19.69 -4.32 10.24
N TYR A 64 19.62 -5.62 10.42
CA TYR A 64 19.87 -6.62 9.40
C TYR A 64 18.58 -7.39 9.15
N ILE A 65 17.95 -7.18 7.99
CA ILE A 65 16.74 -7.90 7.61
C ILE A 65 17.12 -9.32 7.19
N ILE A 66 16.43 -10.33 7.74
CA ILE A 66 16.59 -11.73 7.36
C ILE A 66 15.68 -12.01 6.15
N LYS A 67 16.26 -12.42 5.03
CA LYS A 67 15.55 -12.81 3.80
C LYS A 67 15.94 -14.25 3.42
N ASN A 68 15.07 -14.91 2.67
CA ASN A 68 15.35 -16.21 2.08
C ASN A 68 15.69 -16.04 0.60
N ASP A 69 16.70 -16.77 0.11
CA ASP A 69 16.96 -16.86 -1.33
C ASP A 69 15.94 -17.80 -2.02
N GLY A 70 16.03 -17.91 -3.36
CA GLY A 70 15.16 -18.81 -4.14
C GLY A 70 15.33 -20.30 -3.83
N LYS A 71 16.29 -20.68 -2.97
CA LYS A 71 16.52 -22.04 -2.46
C LYS A 71 16.19 -22.15 -0.97
N ASN A 72 15.46 -21.17 -0.41
CA ASN A 72 15.09 -21.08 1.00
C ASN A 72 16.28 -20.99 1.97
N LYS A 73 17.44 -20.52 1.52
CA LYS A 73 18.59 -20.25 2.39
C LYS A 73 18.48 -18.84 2.95
N GLU A 74 18.56 -18.73 4.27
CA GLU A 74 18.55 -17.45 4.97
C GLU A 74 19.84 -16.66 4.69
N PHE A 75 19.68 -15.36 4.42
CA PHE A 75 20.75 -14.37 4.36
C PHE A 75 20.28 -13.06 4.99
N THR A 76 21.22 -12.14 5.24
CA THR A 76 20.90 -10.83 5.81
C THR A 76 21.22 -9.69 4.85
N THR A 77 20.37 -8.66 4.84
CA THR A 77 20.57 -7.42 4.08
C THR A 77 20.40 -6.20 4.97
N THR A 78 21.04 -5.09 4.60
CA THR A 78 20.89 -3.78 5.25
C THR A 78 19.82 -2.91 4.59
N ASP A 79 19.21 -3.39 3.50
CA ASP A 79 18.02 -2.79 2.90
C ASP A 79 16.90 -2.78 3.94
N ARG A 80 16.37 -1.59 4.27
CA ARG A 80 15.42 -1.39 5.36
C ARG A 80 13.97 -1.49 4.89
N SER A 81 13.69 -2.41 3.98
CA SER A 81 12.35 -2.65 3.44
C SER A 81 11.91 -4.10 3.66
N LEU A 82 10.73 -4.25 4.28
CA LEU A 82 10.01 -5.51 4.43
C LEU A 82 8.77 -5.49 3.54
N ASP A 83 8.63 -6.50 2.69
CA ASP A 83 7.44 -6.70 1.88
C ASP A 83 6.73 -7.97 2.33
N PHE A 84 5.53 -7.80 2.88
CA PHE A 84 4.65 -8.90 3.28
C PHE A 84 3.79 -9.41 2.12
N GLU A 85 3.88 -8.80 0.93
CA GLU A 85 3.08 -9.11 -0.23
C GLU A 85 1.57 -9.10 0.11
N MET A 86 0.80 -10.07 -0.39
CA MET A 86 -0.60 -10.24 -0.02
C MET A 86 -0.73 -10.96 1.33
N ILE A 87 -1.39 -10.32 2.30
CA ILE A 87 -1.57 -10.80 3.66
C ILE A 87 -2.99 -11.38 3.79
N THR A 88 -3.11 -12.70 3.66
CA THR A 88 -4.37 -13.45 3.89
C THR A 88 -4.42 -14.12 5.26
N SER A 89 -3.25 -14.30 5.89
CA SER A 89 -3.04 -14.80 7.25
C SER A 89 -1.93 -13.98 7.90
N ASP A 90 -1.74 -14.13 9.21
CA ASP A 90 -0.61 -13.51 9.90
C ASP A 90 0.71 -13.94 9.24
N LYS A 91 1.56 -12.95 8.93
CA LYS A 91 2.89 -13.17 8.35
C LYS A 91 3.95 -12.58 9.26
N VAL A 92 5.06 -13.31 9.38
CA VAL A 92 6.18 -12.93 10.26
C VAL A 92 7.42 -12.73 9.41
N LEU A 93 8.02 -11.54 9.51
CA LEU A 93 9.33 -11.26 8.94
C LEU A 93 10.29 -10.87 10.05
N LYS A 94 11.53 -11.33 9.95
CA LYS A 94 12.52 -11.20 11.02
C LYS A 94 13.63 -10.23 10.63
N LEU A 95 14.16 -9.54 11.62
CA LEU A 95 15.35 -8.70 11.51
C LEU A 95 16.20 -8.84 12.76
N ARG A 96 17.48 -8.50 12.66
CA ARG A 96 18.41 -8.47 13.79
C ARG A 96 18.83 -7.03 14.05
N LEU A 97 18.60 -6.57 15.28
CA LEU A 97 19.12 -5.30 15.77
C LEU A 97 20.44 -5.56 16.50
N ARG A 98 21.51 -4.88 16.08
CA ARG A 98 22.84 -5.00 16.69
C ARG A 98 23.30 -3.63 17.18
N ASN A 99 23.81 -3.59 18.40
CA ASN A 99 24.60 -2.45 18.86
C ASN A 99 26.06 -2.65 18.44
N ALA A 100 26.53 -1.84 17.49
CA ALA A 100 27.92 -1.81 17.03
C ALA A 100 28.77 -0.78 17.80
N ASP A 101 28.18 -0.02 18.72
CA ASP A 101 28.88 0.94 19.56
C ASP A 101 29.61 0.24 20.73
N THR A 102 30.54 0.98 21.31
CA THR A 102 31.28 0.68 22.54
C THR A 102 30.49 0.98 23.81
N LYS A 103 29.38 1.72 23.70
CA LYS A 103 28.48 2.07 24.80
C LYS A 103 27.15 1.34 24.71
N ASP A 104 26.47 1.20 25.85
CA ASP A 104 25.11 0.70 25.90
C ASP A 104 24.16 1.64 25.13
N SER A 105 23.19 1.05 24.43
CA SER A 105 22.12 1.76 23.73
C SER A 105 20.77 1.29 24.24
N THR A 106 19.89 2.23 24.59
CA THR A 106 18.55 1.93 25.11
C THR A 106 17.50 2.20 24.06
N LEU A 107 16.57 1.25 23.89
CA LEU A 107 15.38 1.43 23.06
C LEU A 107 14.35 2.25 23.84
N GLU A 108 14.16 3.50 23.44
CA GLU A 108 13.30 4.46 24.12
C GLU A 108 11.85 4.36 23.65
N ASN A 109 11.64 4.05 22.37
CA ASN A 109 10.30 3.92 21.82
C ASN A 109 10.26 3.02 20.56
N ILE A 110 9.08 2.50 20.25
CA ILE A 110 8.77 1.81 19.00
C ILE A 110 7.52 2.46 18.42
N ASP A 111 7.68 3.28 17.37
CA ASP A 111 6.55 3.90 16.68
C ASP A 111 6.19 3.09 15.43
N ILE A 112 4.92 2.72 15.31
CA ILE A 112 4.38 1.96 14.18
C ILE A 112 3.28 2.78 13.54
N THR A 113 3.42 3.11 12.26
CA THR A 113 2.40 3.88 11.52
C THR A 113 1.40 2.99 10.77
N SER A 114 1.73 1.72 10.57
CA SER A 114 0.86 0.77 9.85
C SER A 114 -0.15 0.13 10.79
N SER A 115 -1.41 0.09 10.36
CA SER A 115 -2.46 -0.69 11.01
C SER A 115 -2.19 -2.19 10.94
N GLY A 116 -2.53 -2.92 12.01
CA GLY A 116 -2.43 -4.37 12.06
C GLY A 116 -1.00 -4.91 12.03
N VAL A 117 -0.01 -4.14 12.46
CA VAL A 117 1.39 -4.57 12.55
C VAL A 117 1.83 -4.54 14.01
N ILE A 118 2.51 -5.60 14.45
CA ILE A 118 3.08 -5.70 15.79
C ILE A 118 4.56 -6.06 15.71
N VAL A 119 5.29 -5.70 16.76
CA VAL A 119 6.71 -6.01 16.93
C VAL A 119 6.89 -6.93 18.12
N GLN A 120 7.68 -7.99 17.97
CA GLN A 120 8.03 -8.94 19.03
C GLN A 120 9.55 -9.15 19.10
N GLY A 121 10.05 -9.60 20.25
CA GLY A 121 11.49 -9.84 20.48
C GLY A 121 12.26 -8.65 21.04
N THR A 122 11.62 -7.49 21.15
CA THR A 122 12.13 -6.33 21.91
C THR A 122 10.98 -5.54 22.52
N LYS A 123 11.27 -4.76 23.56
CA LYS A 123 10.34 -3.90 24.29
C LYS A 123 11.00 -2.57 24.65
N ILE A 124 10.17 -1.55 24.85
CA ILE A 124 10.61 -0.24 25.34
C ILE A 124 11.36 -0.41 26.67
N GLY A 125 12.50 0.26 26.80
CA GLY A 125 13.42 0.16 27.94
C GLY A 125 14.47 -0.94 27.80
N ASP A 126 14.47 -1.72 26.71
CA ASP A 126 15.52 -2.71 26.46
C ASP A 126 16.89 -2.04 26.27
N ILE A 127 17.89 -2.56 26.97
CA ILE A 127 19.29 -2.15 26.83
C ILE A 127 20.04 -3.16 25.94
N TYR A 128 20.75 -2.63 24.95
CA TYR A 128 21.61 -3.37 24.03
C TYR A 128 23.07 -3.07 24.40
N LYS A 129 23.78 -4.07 24.92
CA LYS A 129 25.20 -3.96 25.26
C LYS A 129 26.07 -3.89 24.00
N PRO A 130 27.32 -3.42 24.09
CA PRO A 130 28.27 -3.44 23.00
C PRO A 130 28.35 -4.80 22.32
N ASN A 131 28.23 -4.79 20.99
CA ASN A 131 28.24 -5.97 20.13
C ASN A 131 27.09 -6.98 20.37
N GLN A 132 26.07 -6.62 21.15
CA GLN A 132 24.91 -7.47 21.36
C GLN A 132 23.95 -7.36 20.16
N TRP A 133 23.44 -8.51 19.75
CA TRP A 133 22.35 -8.65 18.78
C TRP A 133 21.10 -9.19 19.45
N ARG A 134 19.93 -8.73 18.98
CA ARG A 134 18.64 -9.36 19.26
C ARG A 134 17.89 -9.60 17.96
N GLU A 135 17.23 -10.74 17.88
CA GLU A 135 16.28 -11.03 16.81
C GLU A 135 14.93 -10.41 17.17
N VAL A 136 14.38 -9.68 16.21
CA VAL A 136 13.10 -8.97 16.32
C VAL A 136 12.22 -9.43 15.17
N SER A 137 10.97 -9.73 15.50
CA SER A 137 9.96 -10.12 14.53
C SER A 137 9.00 -8.96 14.30
N ILE A 138 8.81 -8.57 13.04
CA ILE A 138 7.72 -7.70 12.62
C ILE A 138 6.62 -8.62 12.06
N ILE A 139 5.44 -8.55 12.66
CA ILE A 139 4.31 -9.42 12.35
C ILE A 139 3.22 -8.56 11.74
N ALA A 140 2.86 -8.83 10.50
CA ALA A 140 1.68 -8.28 9.88
C ALA A 140 0.50 -9.22 10.15
N LEU A 141 -0.44 -8.75 10.97
CA LEU A 141 -1.66 -9.49 11.27
C LEU A 141 -2.57 -9.51 10.04
N ALA A 142 -3.38 -10.56 9.93
CA ALA A 142 -4.44 -10.67 8.93
C ALA A 142 -5.51 -9.57 9.07
N VAL A 143 -5.61 -8.95 10.25
CA VAL A 143 -6.53 -7.85 10.56
C VAL A 143 -5.80 -6.53 10.47
N GLY A 144 -6.39 -5.56 9.77
CA GLY A 144 -5.89 -4.20 9.63
C GLY A 144 -6.48 -3.53 8.39
N ASP A 145 -5.93 -2.38 8.05
CA ASP A 145 -6.29 -1.67 6.81
C ASP A 145 -5.85 -2.45 5.57
N ILE A 146 -6.56 -2.23 4.45
CA ILE A 146 -6.28 -2.87 3.14
C ILE A 146 -4.83 -2.59 2.73
N ASP A 147 -4.40 -1.35 2.89
CA ASP A 147 -3.03 -0.92 2.69
C ASP A 147 -2.27 -1.12 4.01
N ALA A 148 -1.35 -2.09 4.03
CA ALA A 148 -0.49 -2.35 5.19
C ALA A 148 0.84 -1.58 5.10
N SER A 149 0.95 -0.64 4.16
CA SER A 149 2.17 0.14 3.99
C SER A 149 2.35 1.12 5.13
N GLY A 150 3.60 1.27 5.59
CA GLY A 150 3.92 2.17 6.68
C GLY A 150 5.37 2.03 7.12
N VAL A 151 5.66 2.47 8.33
CA VAL A 151 7.00 2.37 8.90
C VAL A 151 6.97 1.85 10.34
N VAL A 152 8.04 1.15 10.72
CA VAL A 152 8.39 0.89 12.12
C VAL A 152 9.65 1.68 12.43
N ASN A 153 9.57 2.59 13.39
CA ASN A 153 10.71 3.33 13.90
C ASN A 153 11.12 2.76 15.25
N PHE A 154 12.31 2.19 15.31
CA PHE A 154 12.97 1.87 16.57
C PHE A 154 13.78 3.11 16.99
N ILE A 155 13.33 3.77 18.05
CA ILE A 155 13.93 5.01 18.56
C ILE A 155 14.86 4.64 19.70
N PHE A 156 16.16 4.76 19.46
CA PHE A 156 17.21 4.64 20.47
C PHE A 156 17.68 6.03 20.90
N THR A 157 18.30 6.11 22.07
CA THR A 157 18.76 7.37 22.69
C THR A 157 19.53 8.31 21.75
N ASN A 158 20.32 7.77 20.81
CA ASN A 158 21.13 8.58 19.90
C ASN A 158 20.80 8.34 18.41
N GLN A 159 19.81 7.51 18.08
CA GLN A 159 19.57 7.09 16.70
C GLN A 159 18.16 6.55 16.49
N VAL A 160 17.58 6.81 15.32
CA VAL A 160 16.34 6.16 14.86
C VAL A 160 16.64 5.17 13.74
N ILE A 161 16.10 3.95 13.86
CA ILE A 161 16.09 2.95 12.79
C ILE A 161 14.68 2.85 12.23
N THR A 162 14.50 3.34 11.01
CA THR A 162 13.25 3.22 10.27
C THR A 162 13.29 1.99 9.36
N ILE A 163 12.28 1.12 9.51
CA ILE A 163 12.00 -0.01 8.62
C ILE A 163 10.73 0.31 7.84
N LEU A 164 10.83 0.33 6.51
CA LEU A 164 9.68 0.47 5.62
C LEU A 164 8.93 -0.86 5.53
N ILE A 165 7.61 -0.80 5.70
CA ILE A 165 6.72 -1.94 5.52
C ILE A 165 5.91 -1.72 4.24
N LYS A 166 5.79 -2.78 3.46
CA LYS A 166 4.87 -2.90 2.33
C LYS A 166 4.04 -4.16 2.50
N GLY A 167 2.78 -4.10 2.06
CA GLY A 167 1.89 -5.25 2.06
C GLY A 167 0.46 -4.84 1.80
N THR A 168 -0.38 -5.80 1.43
CA THR A 168 -1.78 -5.56 1.11
C THR A 168 -2.69 -6.65 1.67
N ARG A 169 -3.75 -6.25 2.38
CA ARG A 169 -4.83 -7.10 2.89
C ARG A 169 -6.05 -7.01 1.97
N ALA A 170 -5.90 -7.51 0.75
CA ALA A 170 -6.97 -7.48 -0.26
C ALA A 170 -7.46 -8.90 -0.53
N VAL A 171 -8.63 -9.26 0.01
CA VAL A 171 -9.36 -10.47 -0.41
C VAL A 171 -10.37 -10.06 -1.47
N ILE A 172 -10.12 -10.46 -2.71
CA ILE A 172 -10.91 -10.06 -3.87
C ILE A 172 -11.79 -11.21 -4.32
N PHE A 173 -13.07 -10.93 -4.50
CA PHE A 173 -14.02 -11.86 -5.08
C PHE A 173 -13.90 -11.82 -6.62
N SER A 174 -12.88 -12.46 -7.18
CA SER A 174 -12.49 -12.35 -8.60
C SER A 174 -13.38 -13.14 -9.57
N TYR A 175 -14.49 -13.73 -9.13
CA TYR A 175 -15.38 -14.49 -10.01
C TYR A 175 -16.17 -13.56 -10.91
N ARG A 176 -16.15 -13.89 -12.20
CA ARG A 176 -17.04 -13.26 -13.17
C ARG A 176 -18.46 -13.82 -13.00
N PRO A 177 -19.50 -12.97 -12.88
CA PRO A 177 -20.90 -13.38 -12.86
C PRO A 177 -21.23 -14.22 -14.09
N ALA A 178 -21.99 -15.30 -13.89
CA ALA A 178 -22.43 -16.15 -15.00
C ALA A 178 -23.62 -15.51 -15.74
N TYR A 179 -24.64 -15.09 -14.99
CA TYR A 179 -25.86 -14.45 -15.49
C TYR A 179 -26.42 -13.49 -14.41
N ASN A 180 -27.32 -12.58 -14.81
CA ASN A 180 -28.11 -11.73 -13.90
C ASN A 180 -27.28 -10.91 -12.90
N TYR A 181 -26.29 -10.17 -13.41
CA TYR A 181 -25.54 -9.22 -12.60
C TYR A 181 -26.33 -7.92 -12.42
N THR A 182 -26.54 -7.50 -11.17
CA THR A 182 -27.26 -6.27 -10.82
C THR A 182 -26.46 -5.42 -9.84
N GLU A 183 -26.36 -4.13 -10.15
CA GLU A 183 -25.83 -3.09 -9.25
C GLU A 183 -26.96 -2.12 -8.94
N SER A 184 -27.17 -1.80 -7.66
CA SER A 184 -28.23 -0.89 -7.24
C SER A 184 -27.76 0.05 -6.14
N LYS A 185 -28.36 1.24 -6.09
CA LYS A 185 -28.12 2.25 -5.05
C LYS A 185 -29.23 2.17 -4.03
N VAL A 186 -28.87 1.81 -2.81
CA VAL A 186 -29.80 1.66 -1.69
C VAL A 186 -29.69 2.89 -0.81
N TYR A 187 -30.77 3.66 -0.74
CA TYR A 187 -30.88 4.80 0.17
C TYR A 187 -31.54 4.35 1.47
N LYS A 188 -30.91 4.69 2.60
CA LYS A 188 -31.52 4.45 3.90
C LYS A 188 -32.37 5.66 4.27
N THR A 189 -33.62 5.42 4.64
CA THR A 189 -34.51 6.42 5.24
C THR A 189 -35.00 5.90 6.58
N SER A 190 -35.13 6.79 7.57
CA SER A 190 -35.80 6.46 8.82
C SER A 190 -37.31 6.56 8.61
N ILE A 191 -38.04 5.50 8.93
CA ILE A 191 -39.51 5.46 8.89
C ILE A 191 -40.00 5.31 10.32
N PHE A 192 -40.78 6.28 10.78
CA PHE A 192 -41.48 6.23 12.06
C PHE A 192 -42.94 5.92 11.81
N THR A 193 -43.41 4.78 12.28
CA THR A 193 -44.83 4.42 12.23
C THR A 193 -45.45 4.69 13.58
N SER A 194 -46.43 5.60 13.66
CA SER A 194 -47.16 5.87 14.90
C SER A 194 -48.16 4.74 15.21
N GLN A 195 -48.61 4.66 16.46
CA GLN A 195 -49.55 3.62 16.93
C GLN A 195 -50.90 3.60 16.19
N ASN A 196 -51.25 4.68 15.49
CA ASN A 196 -52.44 4.80 14.64
C ASN A 196 -52.18 4.48 13.15
N GLY A 197 -51.03 3.91 12.82
CA GLY A 197 -50.68 3.48 11.46
C GLY A 197 -50.23 4.60 10.51
N LYS A 198 -50.06 5.84 10.98
CA LYS A 198 -49.50 6.92 10.16
C LYS A 198 -47.97 6.82 10.09
N GLU A 199 -47.42 6.92 8.89
CA GLU A 199 -45.98 6.94 8.67
C GLU A 199 -45.47 8.38 8.58
N VAL A 200 -44.38 8.67 9.30
CA VAL A 200 -43.55 9.86 9.11
C VAL A 200 -42.18 9.39 8.63
N ARG A 201 -41.76 9.88 7.46
CA ARG A 201 -40.46 9.58 6.89
C ARG A 201 -39.55 10.78 7.11
N TYR A 202 -38.36 10.53 7.66
CA TYR A 202 -37.31 11.55 7.68
C TYR A 202 -36.72 11.72 6.27
N SER A 203 -35.94 12.78 6.03
CA SER A 203 -35.22 12.92 4.76
C SER A 203 -34.35 11.69 4.49
N LEU A 204 -34.14 11.37 3.21
CA LEU A 204 -33.16 10.39 2.78
C LEU A 204 -31.81 10.75 3.42
N ALA A 205 -31.07 9.75 3.88
CA ALA A 205 -29.69 9.98 4.27
C ALA A 205 -28.92 10.62 3.10
N ASP A 206 -27.98 11.52 3.40
CA ASP A 206 -27.21 12.29 2.39
C ASP A 206 -26.31 11.41 1.49
N GLY A 207 -26.35 10.08 1.64
CA GLY A 207 -25.63 9.11 0.81
C GLY A 207 -26.40 7.81 0.58
N PHE A 208 -26.08 7.14 -0.52
CA PHE A 208 -26.53 5.77 -0.80
C PHE A 208 -25.42 4.77 -0.47
N LYS A 209 -25.82 3.52 -0.27
CA LYS A 209 -24.92 2.37 -0.29
C LYS A 209 -25.09 1.61 -1.59
N LYS A 210 -24.00 1.11 -2.17
CA LYS A 210 -24.06 0.20 -3.31
C LYS A 210 -24.40 -1.21 -2.85
N LYS A 211 -25.26 -1.86 -3.62
CA LYS A 211 -25.62 -3.26 -3.47
C LYS A 211 -25.35 -3.98 -4.79
N VAL A 212 -24.64 -5.08 -4.71
CA VAL A 212 -24.24 -5.90 -5.86
C VAL A 212 -24.84 -7.29 -5.67
N SER A 213 -25.68 -7.74 -6.60
CA SER A 213 -26.31 -9.05 -6.53
C SER A 213 -26.11 -9.81 -7.84
N PHE A 214 -25.64 -11.06 -7.75
CA PHE A 214 -25.34 -11.89 -8.92
C PHE A 214 -25.23 -13.37 -8.58
N SER A 215 -25.29 -14.21 -9.63
CA SER A 215 -25.07 -15.65 -9.50
C SER A 215 -23.69 -16.06 -10.02
N VAL A 216 -23.04 -16.95 -9.28
CA VAL A 216 -21.78 -17.60 -9.69
C VAL A 216 -22.03 -19.09 -9.84
N THR A 217 -21.68 -19.62 -11.01
CA THR A 217 -21.69 -21.06 -11.27
C THR A 217 -20.26 -21.53 -11.43
N SER A 218 -19.82 -22.45 -10.58
CA SER A 218 -18.50 -23.06 -10.68
C SER A 218 -18.62 -24.55 -10.95
N LYS A 219 -17.82 -25.04 -11.92
CA LYS A 219 -17.61 -26.46 -12.19
C LYS A 219 -16.51 -27.08 -11.32
N GLU A 220 -15.73 -26.27 -10.61
CA GLU A 220 -14.67 -26.76 -9.72
C GLU A 220 -15.27 -27.08 -8.33
N ILE A 221 -15.10 -28.34 -7.88
CA ILE A 221 -15.55 -28.86 -6.58
C ILE A 221 -14.98 -28.04 -5.41
N GLU A 222 -13.77 -27.48 -5.59
CA GLU A 222 -13.03 -26.59 -4.67
C GLU A 222 -12.93 -25.17 -5.21
N SER A 223 -14.05 -24.61 -5.66
CA SER A 223 -14.05 -23.29 -6.29
C SER A 223 -13.39 -22.18 -5.46
N GLY A 224 -13.33 -22.28 -4.12
CA GLY A 224 -12.82 -21.23 -3.22
C GLY A 224 -13.89 -20.21 -2.77
N VAL A 225 -15.11 -20.31 -3.33
CA VAL A 225 -16.20 -19.36 -3.08
C VAL A 225 -16.62 -19.40 -1.61
N ALA A 226 -16.77 -20.60 -1.03
CA ALA A 226 -17.23 -20.76 0.35
C ALA A 226 -16.23 -20.19 1.37
N GLU A 227 -14.94 -20.37 1.12
CA GLU A 227 -13.83 -19.87 1.93
C GLU A 227 -13.79 -18.34 1.90
N ILE A 228 -13.90 -17.74 0.71
CA ILE A 228 -13.94 -16.28 0.56
C ILE A 228 -15.19 -15.70 1.24
N LEU A 229 -16.35 -16.36 1.10
CA LEU A 229 -17.59 -15.92 1.75
C LEU A 229 -17.50 -16.05 3.28
N SER A 230 -16.96 -17.14 3.80
CA SER A 230 -16.72 -17.34 5.23
C SER A 230 -15.81 -16.25 5.80
N PHE A 231 -14.72 -15.94 5.08
CA PHE A 231 -13.84 -14.82 5.43
C PHE A 231 -14.58 -13.47 5.39
N ALA A 232 -15.34 -13.22 4.32
CA ALA A 232 -16.04 -11.96 4.12
C ALA A 232 -17.19 -11.75 5.12
N MET A 233 -17.85 -12.81 5.58
CA MET A 233 -18.86 -12.76 6.64
C MET A 233 -18.27 -12.34 7.99
N GLN A 234 -17.04 -12.74 8.29
CA GLN A 234 -16.33 -12.33 9.51
C GLN A 234 -15.70 -10.94 9.37
N ARG A 235 -15.45 -10.49 8.14
CA ARG A 235 -14.71 -9.25 7.83
C ARG A 235 -15.34 -8.48 6.69
N TYR A 236 -14.67 -8.45 5.54
CA TYR A 236 -15.07 -7.83 4.30
C TYR A 236 -14.32 -8.48 3.15
N CYS A 237 -14.83 -8.32 1.94
CA CYS A 237 -14.09 -8.59 0.72
C CYS A 237 -14.24 -7.42 -0.26
N LEU A 238 -13.39 -7.42 -1.28
CA LEU A 238 -13.46 -6.51 -2.39
C LEU A 238 -14.19 -7.19 -3.54
N VAL A 239 -15.34 -6.64 -3.92
CA VAL A 239 -16.20 -7.18 -4.97
C VAL A 239 -16.08 -6.32 -6.23
N PRO A 240 -15.79 -6.89 -7.40
CA PRO A 240 -15.70 -6.13 -8.64
C PRO A 240 -17.06 -5.56 -9.07
N LEU A 241 -17.05 -4.30 -9.50
CA LEU A 241 -18.19 -3.63 -10.10
C LEU A 241 -18.19 -3.84 -11.62
N TRP A 242 -18.76 -4.94 -12.08
CA TRP A 242 -18.67 -5.39 -13.47
C TRP A 242 -19.32 -4.42 -14.47
N ASN A 243 -20.34 -3.64 -14.10
CA ASN A 243 -20.92 -2.63 -15.01
C ASN A 243 -19.98 -1.45 -15.24
N SER A 244 -19.10 -1.20 -14.27
CA SER A 244 -18.07 -0.17 -14.34
C SER A 244 -16.74 -0.66 -14.92
N THR A 245 -16.74 -1.82 -15.60
CA THR A 245 -15.55 -2.32 -16.31
C THR A 245 -15.10 -1.34 -17.39
N ALA A 246 -13.79 -1.09 -17.42
CA ALA A 246 -13.08 -0.42 -18.49
C ALA A 246 -12.11 -1.41 -19.17
N ILE A 247 -11.71 -1.11 -20.41
CA ILE A 247 -10.81 -1.97 -21.19
C ILE A 247 -9.49 -1.23 -21.39
N SER A 248 -8.38 -1.91 -21.11
CA SER A 248 -7.05 -1.36 -21.32
C SER A 248 -6.77 -1.10 -22.80
N LYS A 249 -6.26 0.09 -23.10
CA LYS A 249 -5.78 0.49 -24.44
C LYS A 249 -4.27 0.33 -24.62
N THR A 250 -3.57 -0.09 -23.56
CA THR A 250 -2.11 -0.12 -23.50
C THR A 250 -1.58 -1.46 -23.03
N SER A 251 -0.30 -1.73 -23.29
CA SER A 251 0.39 -2.93 -22.79
C SER A 251 1.74 -2.58 -22.19
N GLY A 252 2.19 -3.38 -21.23
CA GLY A 252 3.49 -3.25 -20.58
C GLY A 252 3.38 -3.27 -19.05
N MET A 253 4.49 -2.93 -18.38
CA MET A 253 4.53 -2.77 -16.93
C MET A 253 4.34 -1.29 -16.59
N LEU A 254 3.12 -0.91 -16.21
CA LEU A 254 2.69 0.49 -16.16
C LEU A 254 2.03 0.83 -14.82
N ASN A 255 2.21 2.07 -14.38
CA ASN A 255 1.47 2.67 -13.25
C ASN A 255 0.43 3.70 -13.70
N VAL A 256 0.31 3.93 -15.01
CA VAL A 256 -0.72 4.76 -15.63
C VAL A 256 -1.47 3.89 -16.63
N LEU A 257 -2.72 3.59 -16.33
CA LEU A 257 -3.57 2.71 -17.13
C LEU A 257 -4.43 3.57 -18.04
N THR A 258 -4.25 3.45 -19.36
CA THR A 258 -5.04 4.21 -20.32
C THR A 258 -6.32 3.45 -20.65
N CYS A 259 -7.47 4.00 -20.28
CA CYS A 259 -8.79 3.39 -20.49
C CYS A 259 -9.90 4.44 -20.38
N ASP A 260 -11.06 4.17 -20.95
CA ASP A 260 -12.21 5.07 -20.83
C ASP A 260 -12.90 4.86 -19.47
N THR A 261 -12.87 5.88 -18.62
CA THR A 261 -13.50 5.87 -17.29
C THR A 261 -14.78 6.73 -17.24
N THR A 262 -15.24 7.25 -18.38
CA THR A 262 -16.41 8.10 -18.46
C THR A 262 -17.65 7.35 -17.98
N LEU A 263 -18.40 7.92 -17.03
CA LEU A 263 -19.57 7.30 -16.38
C LEU A 263 -19.27 5.98 -15.64
N LYS A 264 -18.01 5.71 -15.27
CA LYS A 264 -17.60 4.52 -14.52
C LYS A 264 -17.39 4.87 -13.05
N GLU A 265 -17.76 3.94 -12.15
CA GLU A 265 -17.70 4.18 -10.71
C GLU A 265 -16.35 3.78 -10.07
N PHE A 266 -15.25 4.30 -10.61
CA PHE A 266 -13.92 4.15 -9.99
C PHE A 266 -13.81 5.05 -8.74
N ASP A 267 -13.29 4.49 -7.64
CA ASP A 267 -13.08 5.20 -6.38
C ASP A 267 -11.68 4.92 -5.82
N LYS A 268 -11.52 3.95 -4.92
CA LYS A 268 -10.25 3.72 -4.20
C LYS A 268 -9.40 2.59 -4.75
N TYR A 269 -10.02 1.55 -5.28
CA TYR A 269 -9.34 0.30 -5.59
C TYR A 269 -9.82 -0.26 -6.92
N LEU A 270 -8.93 -0.95 -7.62
CA LEU A 270 -9.24 -1.67 -8.84
C LEU A 270 -8.52 -3.00 -8.91
N VAL A 271 -8.96 -3.82 -9.86
CA VAL A 271 -8.26 -5.01 -10.29
C VAL A 271 -8.05 -4.96 -11.80
N VAL A 272 -6.83 -5.28 -12.24
CA VAL A 272 -6.56 -5.67 -13.62
C VAL A 272 -6.83 -7.16 -13.72
N TRP A 273 -7.94 -7.52 -14.34
CA TRP A 273 -8.46 -8.88 -14.38
C TRP A 273 -8.24 -9.51 -15.75
N ARG A 274 -7.63 -10.70 -15.77
CA ARG A 274 -7.43 -11.52 -16.97
C ARG A 274 -8.18 -12.84 -16.87
N SER A 275 -8.14 -13.44 -15.68
CA SER A 275 -8.94 -14.61 -15.35
C SER A 275 -9.21 -14.67 -13.84
N PHE A 276 -10.00 -15.65 -13.41
CA PHE A 276 -10.25 -15.89 -11.98
C PHE A 276 -8.96 -16.07 -11.16
N LYS A 277 -7.94 -16.73 -11.73
CA LYS A 277 -6.64 -17.02 -11.07
C LYS A 277 -5.53 -16.03 -11.41
N ASP A 278 -5.74 -15.18 -12.43
CA ASP A 278 -4.76 -14.22 -12.92
C ASP A 278 -5.36 -12.82 -12.89
N TYR A 279 -5.00 -12.08 -11.84
CA TYR A 279 -5.42 -10.72 -11.63
C TYR A 279 -4.42 -9.96 -10.77
N GLU A 280 -4.37 -8.63 -10.95
CA GLU A 280 -3.50 -7.74 -10.18
C GLU A 280 -4.33 -6.65 -9.50
N PHE A 281 -4.29 -6.62 -8.17
CA PHE A 281 -4.90 -5.55 -7.36
C PHE A 281 -4.07 -4.27 -7.42
N ALA A 282 -4.69 -3.10 -7.47
CA ALA A 282 -4.00 -1.82 -7.28
C ALA A 282 -4.90 -0.77 -6.59
N LYS A 283 -4.26 0.19 -5.93
CA LYS A 283 -4.92 1.36 -5.33
C LYS A 283 -4.89 2.51 -6.33
N ILE A 284 -6.01 3.21 -6.44
CA ILE A 284 -6.17 4.37 -7.30
C ILE A 284 -5.61 5.59 -6.57
N LEU A 285 -4.63 6.25 -7.18
CA LEU A 285 -4.07 7.51 -6.69
C LEU A 285 -4.77 8.72 -7.33
N ASN A 286 -5.11 8.61 -8.61
CA ASN A 286 -5.79 9.66 -9.34
C ASN A 286 -6.59 9.08 -10.51
N LEU A 287 -7.68 9.76 -10.86
CA LEU A 287 -8.62 9.39 -11.90
C LEU A 287 -8.80 10.56 -12.87
N SER A 288 -8.77 10.27 -14.17
CA SER A 288 -9.15 11.19 -15.24
C SER A 288 -9.93 10.41 -16.28
N ASP A 289 -10.71 11.09 -17.12
CA ASP A 289 -11.66 10.44 -18.05
C ASP A 289 -11.03 9.38 -18.98
N ASP A 290 -9.72 9.48 -19.27
CA ASP A 290 -8.98 8.61 -20.18
C ASP A 290 -7.85 7.80 -19.52
N LYS A 291 -7.62 7.97 -18.21
CA LYS A 291 -6.51 7.31 -17.51
C LYS A 291 -6.73 7.17 -16.01
N ILE A 292 -6.14 6.10 -15.47
CA ILE A 292 -6.09 5.83 -14.04
C ILE A 292 -4.63 5.77 -13.61
N ILE A 293 -4.26 6.55 -12.59
CA ILE A 293 -2.93 6.49 -11.97
C ILE A 293 -3.02 5.60 -10.73
N ILE A 294 -2.16 4.59 -10.64
CA ILE A 294 -2.14 3.61 -9.56
C ILE A 294 -0.85 3.67 -8.74
N ASP A 295 -0.88 3.08 -7.55
CA ASP A 295 0.17 3.11 -6.54
C ASP A 295 1.41 2.26 -6.86
N LYS A 296 1.31 1.37 -7.85
CA LYS A 296 2.40 0.50 -8.28
C LYS A 296 2.35 0.23 -9.78
N GLN A 297 3.44 -0.34 -10.30
CA GLN A 297 3.42 -0.87 -11.66
C GLN A 297 2.74 -2.24 -11.66
N VAL A 298 1.81 -2.44 -12.59
CA VAL A 298 1.18 -3.73 -12.85
C VAL A 298 1.48 -4.15 -14.27
N SER A 299 1.55 -5.46 -14.51
CA SER A 299 1.57 -5.94 -15.89
C SER A 299 0.19 -5.67 -16.48
N ILE A 300 0.10 -5.28 -17.75
CA ILE A 300 -1.19 -5.11 -18.41
C ILE A 300 -1.03 -5.37 -19.89
N ASN A 301 -2.04 -5.98 -20.50
CA ASN A 301 -2.15 -6.16 -21.94
C ASN A 301 -3.33 -5.36 -22.49
N THR A 302 -3.27 -5.07 -23.79
CA THR A 302 -4.39 -4.44 -24.50
C THR A 302 -5.56 -5.41 -24.49
N GLY A 303 -6.73 -4.95 -24.08
CA GLY A 303 -7.91 -5.80 -23.91
C GLY A 303 -8.12 -6.34 -22.49
N ASP A 304 -7.15 -6.21 -21.57
CA ASP A 304 -7.34 -6.58 -20.16
C ASP A 304 -8.48 -5.74 -19.54
N PHE A 305 -9.25 -6.37 -18.65
CA PHE A 305 -10.33 -5.68 -17.95
C PHE A 305 -9.79 -4.95 -16.73
N ILE A 306 -10.12 -3.67 -16.63
CA ILE A 306 -9.83 -2.84 -15.47
C ILE A 306 -11.16 -2.62 -14.76
N ILE A 307 -11.29 -3.16 -13.57
CA ILE A 307 -12.58 -3.23 -12.87
C ILE A 307 -12.45 -2.57 -11.50
N PRO A 308 -13.30 -1.59 -11.15
CA PRO A 308 -13.27 -1.00 -9.83
C PRO A 308 -13.77 -2.00 -8.79
N LEU A 309 -13.25 -1.87 -7.58
CA LEU A 309 -13.56 -2.76 -6.47
C LEU A 309 -14.36 -2.04 -5.38
N LEU A 310 -15.44 -2.69 -4.94
CA LEU A 310 -16.29 -2.27 -3.85
C LEU A 310 -15.92 -3.02 -2.56
N LYS A 311 -15.57 -2.29 -1.51
CA LYS A 311 -15.42 -2.87 -0.17
C LYS A 311 -16.80 -3.22 0.39
N SER A 312 -17.06 -4.51 0.58
CA SER A 312 -18.41 -4.99 0.91
C SER A 312 -18.41 -6.22 1.82
N THR A 313 -19.57 -6.52 2.37
CA THR A 313 -19.86 -7.77 3.08
C THR A 313 -20.99 -8.53 2.40
N PRO A 314 -20.95 -9.88 2.40
CA PRO A 314 -22.05 -10.68 1.92
C PRO A 314 -23.26 -10.54 2.86
N LYS A 315 -24.46 -10.60 2.29
CA LYS A 315 -25.70 -10.73 3.05
C LYS A 315 -25.73 -12.10 3.72
N GLN A 316 -26.29 -12.17 4.93
CA GLN A 316 -26.40 -13.40 5.73
C GLN A 316 -27.12 -14.57 5.02
N SER A 317 -27.93 -14.30 4.00
CA SER A 317 -28.63 -15.31 3.20
C SER A 317 -27.81 -15.64 1.96
N LEU A 318 -27.07 -16.74 2.02
CA LEU A 318 -26.44 -17.38 0.87
C LEU A 318 -27.25 -18.63 0.54
N ASN A 319 -28.10 -18.54 -0.48
CA ASN A 319 -28.79 -19.72 -0.98
C ASN A 319 -27.81 -20.51 -1.87
N TYR A 320 -27.60 -21.79 -1.54
CA TYR A 320 -26.82 -22.70 -2.36
C TYR A 320 -27.77 -23.65 -3.08
N SER A 321 -27.63 -23.75 -4.40
CA SER A 321 -28.32 -24.79 -5.18
C SER A 321 -27.26 -25.71 -5.78
N VAL A 322 -27.33 -26.99 -5.46
CA VAL A 322 -26.50 -28.03 -6.08
C VAL A 322 -27.15 -28.40 -7.40
N LEU A 323 -26.54 -28.02 -8.52
CA LEU A 323 -27.07 -28.33 -9.86
C LEU A 323 -26.75 -29.79 -10.24
N THR A 324 -25.57 -30.27 -9.86
CA THR A 324 -25.11 -31.67 -9.95
C THR A 324 -24.05 -31.94 -8.86
N SER A 325 -23.61 -33.18 -8.65
CA SER A 325 -22.51 -33.50 -7.70
C SER A 325 -21.21 -32.74 -7.96
N GLU A 326 -21.02 -32.19 -9.17
CA GLU A 326 -19.80 -31.50 -9.60
C GLU A 326 -19.98 -29.98 -9.78
N VAL A 327 -21.21 -29.49 -9.95
CA VAL A 327 -21.50 -28.07 -10.24
C VAL A 327 -22.29 -27.42 -9.11
N LYS A 328 -21.68 -26.42 -8.48
CA LYS A 328 -22.30 -25.59 -7.43
C LYS A 328 -22.68 -24.23 -8.00
N SER A 329 -23.90 -23.78 -7.70
CA SER A 329 -24.36 -22.43 -8.01
C SER A 329 -24.65 -21.66 -6.73
N TYR A 330 -24.15 -20.43 -6.68
CA TYR A 330 -24.27 -19.53 -5.55
C TYR A 330 -25.03 -18.29 -5.98
N GLU A 331 -26.10 -17.95 -5.27
CA GLU A 331 -26.75 -16.65 -5.37
C GLU A 331 -26.16 -15.72 -4.31
N LEU A 332 -25.51 -14.65 -4.76
CA LEU A 332 -24.73 -13.77 -3.93
C LEU A 332 -25.33 -12.38 -3.92
N GLU A 333 -25.40 -11.78 -2.73
CA GLU A 333 -25.72 -10.36 -2.54
C GLU A 333 -24.69 -9.75 -1.59
N PHE A 334 -24.06 -8.67 -2.02
CA PHE A 334 -23.07 -7.91 -1.29
C PHE A 334 -23.55 -6.49 -1.06
N MET A 335 -23.21 -5.93 0.11
CA MET A 335 -23.53 -4.56 0.48
C MET A 335 -22.29 -3.78 0.87
N GLU A 336 -22.19 -2.55 0.37
CA GLU A 336 -21.08 -1.63 0.64
C GLU A 336 -20.91 -1.35 2.15
N LEU A 337 -19.66 -1.43 2.59
CA LEU A 337 -19.23 -0.97 3.91
C LEU A 337 -18.92 0.53 3.85
N LEU A 338 -19.47 1.28 4.81
CA LEU A 338 -19.17 2.71 4.98
C LEU A 338 -17.78 2.90 5.60
#